data_AF-A0A2K8UAU0-F1
#
_entry.id   AF-A0A2K8UAU0-F1
#
_cell.length_a   1.000
_cell.length_b   1.000
_cell.length_c   1.000
_cell.angle_alpha   90.00
_cell.angle_beta   90.00
_cell.angle_gamma   90.00
#
_symmetry.space_group_name_H-M   'P 1'
#
loop_
_entity.id
_entity.type
_entity.pdbx_description
1 polymer ?
#
loop_
_entity_poly.entity_id
_entity_poly.type
_entity_poly.pdbx_seq_one_letter_code
_entity_poly.pdbx_strand_id
1 'polypeptide(L)'
;MTGNTSDEGIITVLLERLTTQRLPRVLDLHARVERGERLSDYDIGFLSQVMEDAERAKPLCDRNPQLAEICTKMVSLYGAITSRALANEGGDADR
;
A
#
# COMPACT_ATOMS: atom_id res chain seq x y z
N MET A 1 -29.14 -17.54 -11.91
CA MET A 1 -28.09 -17.79 -10.90
C MET A 1 -26.78 -17.37 -11.55
N THR A 2 -26.53 -16.07 -11.54
CA THR A 2 -25.53 -15.42 -12.41
C THR A 2 -25.04 -14.20 -11.64
N GLY A 3 -23.86 -14.28 -11.04
CA GLY A 3 -23.33 -13.16 -10.26
C GLY A 3 -22.08 -13.38 -9.39
N ASN A 4 -21.50 -14.58 -9.31
CA ASN A 4 -20.41 -14.84 -8.36
C ASN A 4 -19.04 -15.18 -8.97
N THR A 5 -18.94 -15.53 -10.25
CA THR A 5 -17.66 -15.93 -10.88
C THR A 5 -16.80 -14.75 -11.36
N SER A 6 -17.41 -13.60 -11.67
CA SER A 6 -16.66 -12.43 -12.16
C SER A 6 -15.85 -11.76 -11.06
N ASP A 7 -16.43 -11.64 -9.86
CA ASP A 7 -15.78 -10.96 -8.74
C ASP A 7 -14.60 -11.78 -8.20
N GLU A 8 -14.71 -13.11 -8.15
CA GLU A 8 -13.66 -14.00 -7.65
C GLU A 8 -12.41 -13.99 -8.56
N GLY A 9 -12.61 -13.93 -9.90
CA GLY A 9 -11.52 -13.76 -10.85
C GLY A 9 -10.84 -12.39 -10.75
N ILE A 10 -11.63 -11.32 -10.59
CA ILE A 10 -11.11 -9.96 -10.39
C ILE A 10 -10.32 -9.87 -9.08
N ILE A 11 -10.85 -10.44 -7.99
CA ILE A 11 -10.19 -10.50 -6.68
C ILE A 11 -8.84 -11.23 -6.79
N THR A 12 -8.81 -12.37 -7.47
CA THR A 12 -7.57 -13.16 -7.65
C THR A 12 -6.49 -12.34 -8.36
N VAL A 13 -6.84 -11.65 -9.46
CA VAL A 13 -5.89 -10.81 -10.20
C VAL A 13 -5.42 -9.62 -9.35
N LEU A 14 -6.30 -9.00 -8.58
CA LEU A 14 -5.95 -7.90 -7.68
C LEU A 14 -4.99 -8.36 -6.58
N LEU A 15 -5.25 -9.53 -5.97
CA LEU A 15 -4.40 -10.13 -4.94
C LEU A 15 -3.03 -10.53 -5.50
N GLU A 16 -3.00 -11.16 -6.67
CA GLU A 16 -1.76 -11.55 -7.34
C GLU A 16 -0.92 -10.30 -7.68
N ARG A 17 -1.53 -9.25 -8.22
CA ARG A 17 -0.84 -7.99 -8.51
C ARG A 17 -0.33 -7.31 -7.24
N LEU A 18 -1.13 -7.33 -6.16
CA LEU A 18 -0.73 -6.77 -4.88
C LEU A 18 0.51 -7.50 -4.34
N THR A 19 0.47 -8.82 -4.30
CA THR A 19 1.52 -9.67 -3.71
C THR A 19 2.80 -9.73 -4.54
N THR A 20 2.69 -9.78 -5.87
CA THR A 20 3.85 -9.95 -6.77
C THR A 20 4.51 -8.62 -7.17
N GLN A 21 3.74 -7.53 -7.27
CA GLN A 21 4.25 -6.25 -7.78
C GLN A 21 4.40 -5.20 -6.69
N ARG A 22 3.35 -5.00 -5.87
CA ARG A 22 3.28 -3.85 -4.96
C ARG A 22 3.92 -4.14 -3.61
N LEU A 23 3.60 -5.29 -3.02
CA LEU A 23 4.03 -5.67 -1.68
C LEU A 23 5.56 -5.71 -1.54
N PRO A 24 6.34 -6.32 -2.47
CA PRO A 24 7.80 -6.37 -2.33
C PRO A 24 8.42 -4.98 -2.29
N ARG A 25 7.89 -4.07 -3.13
CA ARG A 25 8.37 -2.69 -3.21
C ARG A 25 7.98 -1.87 -1.98
N VAL A 26 6.74 -2.01 -1.48
CA VAL A 26 6.31 -1.32 -0.26
C VAL A 26 7.11 -1.79 0.95
N LEU A 27 7.44 -3.09 1.03
CA LEU A 27 8.28 -3.63 2.09
C LEU A 27 9.73 -3.12 2.01
N ASP A 28 10.29 -2.98 0.81
CA ASP A 28 11.60 -2.37 0.62
C ASP A 28 11.62 -0.90 1.08
N LEU A 29 10.59 -0.12 0.70
CA LEU A 29 10.42 1.26 1.16
C LEU A 29 10.32 1.34 2.69
N HIS A 30 9.54 0.45 3.30
CA HIS A 30 9.43 0.35 4.76
C HIS A 30 10.80 0.09 5.39
N ALA A 31 11.56 -0.88 4.87
CA ALA A 31 12.90 -1.18 5.39
C ALA A 31 13.87 0.00 5.23
N ARG A 32 13.79 0.75 4.12
CA ARG A 32 14.60 1.96 3.89
C ARG A 32 14.29 3.05 4.91
N VAL A 33 13.02 3.40 5.10
CA VAL A 33 12.65 4.46 6.06
C VAL A 33 12.93 4.05 7.51
N GLU A 34 12.83 2.76 7.85
CA GLU A 34 13.21 2.27 9.18
C GLU A 34 14.71 2.50 9.46
N ARG A 35 15.57 2.38 8.43
CA ARG A 35 17.01 2.70 8.52
C ARG A 35 17.32 4.20 8.59
N GLY A 36 16.32 5.07 8.52
CA GLY A 36 16.51 6.52 8.53
C GLY A 36 16.65 7.14 7.13
N GLU A 37 16.45 6.37 6.06
CA GLU A 37 16.48 6.90 4.70
C GLU A 37 15.25 7.77 4.42
N ARG A 38 15.45 8.81 3.61
CA ARG A 38 14.36 9.63 3.09
C ARG A 38 13.70 8.99 1.88
N LEU A 39 12.44 9.33 1.66
CA LEU A 39 11.72 8.96 0.45
C LEU A 39 12.12 9.90 -0.68
N SER A 40 12.41 9.35 -1.86
CA SER A 40 12.59 10.15 -3.06
C SER A 40 11.24 10.59 -3.64
N ASP A 41 11.24 11.58 -4.53
CA ASP A 41 10.03 11.99 -5.27
C ASP A 41 9.39 10.81 -6.02
N TYR A 42 10.21 9.87 -6.50
CA TYR A 42 9.74 8.65 -7.14
C TYR A 42 9.04 7.70 -6.17
N ASP A 43 9.56 7.59 -4.94
CA ASP A 43 8.96 6.79 -3.89
C ASP A 43 7.62 7.40 -3.43
N ILE A 44 7.57 8.73 -3.30
CA ILE A 44 6.35 9.48 -2.99
C ILE A 44 5.31 9.29 -4.10
N GLY A 45 5.71 9.40 -5.38
CA GLY A 45 4.82 9.19 -6.52
C GLY A 45 4.24 7.77 -6.56
N PHE A 46 5.07 6.77 -6.28
CA PHE A 46 4.60 5.37 -6.18
C PHE A 46 3.62 5.18 -5.02
N LEU A 47 3.91 5.75 -3.86
CA LEU A 47 3.04 5.70 -2.69
C LEU A 47 1.66 6.33 -2.97
N SER A 48 1.63 7.50 -3.61
CA SER A 48 0.39 8.16 -4.02
C SER A 48 -0.44 7.30 -4.98
N GLN A 49 0.19 6.69 -6.00
CA GLN A 49 -0.51 5.80 -6.95
C GLN A 49 -1.11 4.57 -6.25
N VAL A 50 -0.38 3.98 -5.29
CA VAL A 50 -0.88 2.84 -4.53
C VAL A 50 -2.10 3.23 -3.70
N MET A 51 -2.13 4.44 -3.13
CA MET A 51 -3.28 4.94 -2.37
C MET A 51 -4.50 5.18 -3.27
N GLU A 52 -4.31 5.84 -4.43
CA GLU A 52 -5.41 6.05 -5.39
C GLU A 52 -6.05 4.74 -5.84
N ASP A 53 -5.24 3.71 -6.09
CA ASP A 53 -5.75 2.39 -6.43
C ASP A 53 -6.47 1.72 -5.26
N ALA A 54 -6.01 1.93 -4.03
CA ALA A 54 -6.68 1.42 -2.83
C ALA A 54 -8.05 2.09 -2.63
N GLU A 55 -8.16 3.39 -2.87
CA GLU A 55 -9.44 4.12 -2.84
C GLU A 55 -10.42 3.58 -3.88
N ARG A 56 -9.94 3.32 -5.10
CA ARG A 56 -10.75 2.70 -6.17
C ARG A 56 -11.19 1.28 -5.82
N ALA A 57 -10.36 0.54 -5.10
CA ALA A 57 -10.67 -0.81 -4.64
C ALA A 57 -11.55 -0.84 -3.37
N LYS A 58 -11.76 0.29 -2.69
CA LYS A 58 -12.53 0.39 -1.44
C LYS A 58 -13.91 -0.26 -1.52
N PRO A 59 -14.74 -0.06 -2.57
CA PRO A 59 -16.05 -0.72 -2.65
C PRO A 59 -15.95 -2.25 -2.75
N LEU A 60 -14.85 -2.77 -3.29
CA LEU A 60 -14.59 -4.22 -3.34
C LEU A 60 -14.14 -4.74 -1.97
N CYS A 61 -13.29 -3.98 -1.25
CA CYS A 61 -12.90 -4.29 0.13
C CYS A 61 -14.12 -4.32 1.06
N ASP A 62 -15.01 -3.33 0.98
CA ASP A 62 -16.18 -3.20 1.86
C ASP A 62 -17.20 -4.33 1.67
N ARG A 63 -17.25 -4.94 0.47
CA ARG A 63 -18.16 -6.03 0.12
C ARG A 63 -17.56 -7.42 0.33
N ASN A 64 -16.25 -7.53 0.59
CA ASN A 64 -15.52 -8.78 0.70
C ASN A 64 -14.64 -8.81 1.98
N PRO A 65 -15.02 -9.55 3.03
CA PRO A 65 -14.30 -9.59 4.30
C PRO A 65 -12.81 -9.97 4.18
N GLN A 66 -12.47 -10.87 3.24
CA GLN A 66 -11.08 -11.27 2.98
C GLN A 66 -10.23 -10.13 2.41
N LEU A 67 -10.83 -9.29 1.55
CA LEU A 67 -10.16 -8.10 1.04
C LEU A 67 -10.07 -7.01 2.11
N ALA A 68 -11.11 -6.86 2.95
CA ALA A 68 -11.11 -5.86 4.01
C ALA A 68 -9.87 -5.96 4.91
N GLU A 69 -9.50 -7.17 5.36
CA GLU A 69 -8.31 -7.38 6.19
C GLU A 69 -7.01 -6.95 5.48
N ILE A 70 -6.89 -7.27 4.19
CA ILE A 70 -5.72 -6.92 3.38
C ILE A 70 -5.65 -5.41 3.16
N CYS A 71 -6.79 -4.78 2.84
CA CYS A 71 -6.88 -3.34 2.66
C CYS A 71 -6.50 -2.61 3.96
N THR A 72 -6.95 -3.08 5.13
CA THR A 72 -6.54 -2.53 6.43
C THR A 72 -5.03 -2.65 6.65
N LYS A 73 -4.43 -3.83 6.43
CA LYS A 73 -2.99 -4.02 6.60
C LYS A 73 -2.17 -3.12 5.67
N MET A 74 -2.60 -2.95 4.42
CA MET A 74 -1.94 -2.07 3.45
C MET A 74 -2.00 -0.60 3.88
N VAL A 75 -3.16 -0.13 4.36
CA VAL A 75 -3.31 1.25 4.86
C VAL A 75 -2.44 1.48 6.09
N SER A 76 -2.40 0.55 7.04
CA SER A 76 -1.53 0.65 8.21
C SER A 76 -0.04 0.69 7.83
N LEU A 77 0.39 -0.17 6.89
CA LEU A 77 1.76 -0.18 6.40
C LEU A 77 2.14 1.15 5.72
N TYR A 78 1.23 1.71 4.94
CA TYR A 78 1.42 3.02 4.32
C TYR A 78 1.57 4.15 5.35
N GLY A 79 0.70 4.16 6.37
CA GLY A 79 0.77 5.12 7.46
C GLY A 79 2.09 5.03 8.23
N ALA A 80 2.59 3.81 8.47
CA ALA A 80 3.90 3.61 9.08
C ALA A 80 5.04 4.17 8.22
N ILE A 81 5.05 3.88 6.91
CA ILE A 81 6.08 4.36 5.98
C ILE A 81 6.12 5.88 5.94
N THR A 82 4.97 6.53 5.75
CA THR A 82 4.89 7.99 5.64
C THR A 82 5.22 8.69 6.95
N SER A 83 4.78 8.15 8.09
CA SER A 83 5.12 8.70 9.41
C SER A 83 6.62 8.58 9.68
N ARG A 84 7.23 7.44 9.35
CA ARG A 84 8.67 7.24 9.52
C ARG A 84 9.48 8.11 8.56
N ALA A 85 9.07 8.21 7.30
CA ALA A 85 9.68 9.10 6.33
C ALA A 85 9.68 10.56 6.79
N LEU A 86 8.56 11.05 7.32
CA LEU A 86 8.44 12.41 7.85
C LEU A 86 9.40 12.63 9.04
N ALA A 87 9.53 11.64 9.93
CA ALA A 87 10.51 11.70 11.02
C ALA A 87 11.95 11.78 10.49
N ASN A 88 12.26 11.10 9.38
CA ASN A 88 13.58 11.13 8.74
C ASN A 88 13.86 12.47 8.04
N GLU A 89 12.85 13.21 7.62
CA GLU A 89 13.01 14.60 7.14
C GLU A 89 13.41 15.53 8.30
N GLY A 90 12.73 15.41 9.45
CA GLY A 90 12.95 16.27 10.62
C GLY A 90 14.24 16.00 11.41
N GLY A 91 14.85 14.82 11.27
CA GLY A 91 16.11 14.46 11.93
C GLY A 91 17.36 15.18 11.43
N ASP A 92 17.24 15.97 10.36
CA ASP A 92 18.34 16.69 9.69
C ASP A 92 18.23 18.21 9.86
N ALA A 93 17.21 18.70 10.57
CA ALA A 93 17.03 20.12 10.85
C ALA A 93 17.98 20.66 11.95
N ASP A 94 18.87 19.83 12.49
CA ASP A 94 19.77 20.14 13.60
C ASP A 94 21.25 19.78 13.29
N ARG A 95 21.67 19.84 12.02
CA ARG A 95 23.07 19.62 11.61
C ARG A 95 23.64 20.73 10.75
#